data_AF-A0A2E9QPI1-F1
#
_entry.id   AF-A0A2E9QPI1-F1
#
_cell.length_a   1.000
_cell.length_b   1.000
_cell.length_c   1.000
_cell.angle_alpha   90.00
_cell.angle_beta   90.00
_cell.angle_gamma   90.00
#
_symmetry.space_group_name_H-M   'P 1'
#
loop_
_entity.id
_entity.type
_entity.pdbx_description
1 polymer ?
#
loop_
_entity_poly.entity_id
_entity_poly.type
_entity_poly.pdbx_seq_one_letter_code
_entity_poly.pdbx_strand_id
1 'polypeptide(L)'
;MLCGLLAYCISNTAKVQDMTRHSGGSMSLRGAFLSEDTTLFAGKDVWRMTYSPDQKYITMVINAYKHDSSIALFDAKTGRHIRSFEQEGLFDVEFRSDSQAMIGISSKKSVMWDVNNKKVLLTLHNVESGESPSAIRFSPSGAELAVINTNGILRLWTCP
;
A
#
# COMPACT_ATOMS: atom_id res chain seq x y z
N MET A 1 -26.69 -1.40 -2.00
CA MET A 1 -26.04 -2.72 -2.14
C MET A 1 -24.73 -2.64 -1.36
N LEU A 2 -24.71 -3.22 -0.16
CA LEU A 2 -23.58 -3.13 0.77
C LEU A 2 -22.39 -3.92 0.22
N CYS A 3 -21.29 -3.26 -0.09
CA CYS A 3 -19.98 -3.92 -0.15
C CYS A 3 -19.23 -3.56 1.13
N GLY A 4 -19.50 -4.34 2.19
CA GLY A 4 -18.61 -4.43 3.34
C GLY A 4 -17.32 -5.12 2.90
N LEU A 5 -16.31 -4.34 2.55
CA LEU A 5 -14.95 -4.83 2.40
C LEU A 5 -14.28 -4.75 3.78
N LEU A 6 -14.32 -5.90 4.46
CA LEU A 6 -13.52 -6.20 5.65
C LEU A 6 -12.05 -5.90 5.34
N ALA A 7 -11.46 -4.94 6.06
CA ALA A 7 -10.02 -4.72 6.03
C ALA A 7 -9.35 -5.83 6.85
N TYR A 8 -9.12 -6.99 6.24
CA TYR A 8 -8.25 -8.01 6.83
C TYR A 8 -6.79 -7.54 6.69
N CYS A 9 -6.20 -7.08 7.79
CA CYS A 9 -4.74 -7.05 7.91
C CYS A 9 -4.29 -8.38 8.54
N ILE A 10 -3.66 -9.24 7.75
CA ILE A 10 -2.84 -10.33 8.28
C ILE A 10 -1.51 -9.70 8.70
N SER A 11 -1.39 -9.30 9.96
CA SER A 11 -0.11 -8.96 10.59
C SER A 11 0.21 -10.05 11.60
N ASN A 12 1.17 -10.92 11.28
CA ASN A 12 1.48 -12.11 12.07
C ASN A 12 2.52 -11.85 13.17
N THR A 13 2.73 -10.60 13.60
CA THR A 13 3.64 -10.29 14.70
C THR A 13 3.17 -9.05 15.47
N ALA A 14 2.67 -9.33 16.68
CA ALA A 14 2.30 -8.48 17.81
C ALA A 14 2.55 -6.95 17.72
N LYS A 15 1.45 -6.17 17.65
CA LYS A 15 1.14 -4.98 18.48
C LYS A 15 0.02 -4.07 17.94
N VAL A 16 -0.60 -4.40 16.81
CA VAL A 16 -1.90 -3.84 16.42
C VAL A 16 -2.99 -4.69 17.07
N GLN A 17 -3.85 -4.08 17.87
CA GLN A 17 -5.00 -4.78 18.45
C GLN A 17 -6.19 -4.71 17.50
N ASP A 18 -6.38 -3.59 16.78
CA ASP A 18 -7.48 -3.46 15.82
C ASP A 18 -7.27 -2.37 14.76
N MET A 19 -7.82 -2.59 13.57
CA MET A 19 -7.87 -1.60 12.48
C MET A 19 -9.29 -1.59 11.91
N THR A 20 -9.95 -0.44 11.95
CA THR A 20 -11.38 -0.34 11.62
C THR A 20 -11.61 0.66 10.50
N ARG A 21 -12.25 0.22 9.42
CA ARG A 21 -12.75 1.09 8.35
C ARG A 21 -14.17 1.52 8.69
N HIS A 22 -14.42 2.83 8.63
CA HIS A 22 -15.73 3.41 8.86
C HIS A 22 -16.46 3.61 7.53
N SER A 23 -17.80 3.67 7.58
CA SER A 23 -18.67 3.83 6.41
C SER A 23 -18.44 5.15 5.64
N GLY A 24 -17.74 6.12 6.22
CA GLY A 24 -17.36 7.39 5.59
C GLY A 24 -15.96 7.43 4.95
N GLY A 25 -15.29 6.29 4.79
CA GLY A 25 -13.95 6.22 4.17
C GLY A 25 -12.79 6.58 5.11
N SER A 26 -13.08 6.97 6.36
CA SER A 26 -12.07 7.09 7.41
C SER A 26 -11.63 5.71 7.91
N MET A 27 -10.38 5.62 8.36
CA MET A 27 -9.86 4.44 9.05
C MET A 27 -9.26 4.84 10.38
N SER A 28 -9.60 4.10 11.42
CA SER A 28 -9.01 4.23 12.75
C SER A 28 -8.05 3.08 13.00
N LEU A 29 -6.97 3.39 13.71
CA LEU A 29 -5.95 2.43 14.10
C LEU A 29 -5.82 2.41 15.61
N ARG A 30 -5.86 1.22 16.19
CA ARG A 30 -5.68 1.01 17.63
C ARG A 30 -4.46 0.14 17.90
N GLY A 31 -3.48 0.69 18.62
CA GLY A 31 -2.22 0.00 18.93
C GLY A 31 -1.67 0.38 20.30
N ALA A 32 -0.81 -0.48 20.87
CA ALA A 32 -0.29 -0.37 22.24
C ALA A 32 0.56 0.89 22.53
N PHE A 33 0.94 1.66 21.50
CA PHE A 33 1.71 2.90 21.60
C PHE A 33 0.88 4.18 21.37
N LEU A 34 -0.38 4.04 20.95
CA LEU A 34 -1.32 5.14 20.81
C LEU A 34 -2.24 5.06 22.04
N SER A 35 -2.19 6.07 22.91
CA SER A 35 -2.88 6.02 24.21
C SER A 35 -4.41 5.95 24.09
N GLU A 36 -4.98 6.22 22.91
CA GLU A 36 -6.42 6.17 22.61
C GLU A 36 -6.64 5.81 21.11
N ASP A 37 -7.90 5.53 20.73
CA ASP A 37 -8.34 5.33 19.34
C ASP A 37 -7.97 6.56 18.49
N THR A 38 -6.78 6.54 17.91
CA THR A 38 -6.26 7.67 17.16
C THR A 38 -6.81 7.59 15.74
N THR A 39 -7.68 8.53 15.40
CA THR A 39 -8.13 8.70 14.03
C THR A 39 -7.03 9.41 13.25
N LEU A 40 -6.30 8.66 12.43
CA LEU A 40 -5.22 9.23 11.61
C LEU A 40 -5.75 10.09 10.45
N PHE A 41 -7.00 9.89 10.01
CA PHE A 41 -7.57 10.65 8.91
C PHE A 41 -9.10 10.69 8.92
N ALA A 42 -9.66 11.88 8.71
CA ALA A 42 -11.08 12.13 8.46
C ALA A 42 -11.23 12.92 7.14
N GLY A 43 -12.08 12.45 6.21
CA GLY A 43 -12.48 13.24 5.03
C GLY A 43 -11.83 12.91 3.68
N LYS A 44 -11.04 11.83 3.56
CA LYS A 44 -10.60 11.28 2.27
C LYS A 44 -10.90 9.78 2.18
N ASP A 45 -11.18 9.28 0.98
CA ASP A 45 -11.51 7.87 0.75
C ASP A 45 -10.25 7.02 0.87
N VAL A 46 -10.06 6.40 2.03
CA VAL A 46 -8.91 5.51 2.26
C VAL A 46 -9.31 4.07 1.94
N TRP A 47 -8.53 3.44 1.07
CA TRP A 47 -8.82 2.09 0.57
C TRP A 47 -7.99 1.01 1.26
N ARG A 48 -6.71 1.30 1.52
CA ARG A 48 -5.73 0.37 2.10
C ARG A 48 -4.88 1.10 3.11
N MET A 49 -4.43 0.38 4.13
CA MET A 49 -3.36 0.79 5.03
C MET A 49 -2.44 -0.40 5.27
N THR A 50 -1.13 -0.16 5.29
CA THR A 50 -0.16 -1.20 5.62
C THR A 50 1.05 -0.63 6.36
N TYR A 51 1.58 -1.42 7.28
CA TYR A 51 2.85 -1.13 7.93
C TYR A 51 4.02 -1.50 7.03
N SER A 52 5.13 -0.79 7.17
CA SER A 52 6.42 -1.29 6.70
C SER A 52 6.86 -2.50 7.53
N PRO A 53 7.61 -3.46 6.96
CA PRO A 53 8.13 -4.61 7.69
C PRO A 53 8.91 -4.24 8.95
N ASP A 54 9.66 -3.13 8.93
CA ASP A 54 10.41 -2.61 10.08
C ASP A 54 9.54 -1.86 11.11
N GLN A 55 8.23 -1.76 10.88
CA GLN A 55 7.23 -1.06 11.72
C GLN A 55 7.48 0.44 11.90
N LYS A 56 8.38 1.03 11.11
CA LYS A 56 8.71 2.46 11.20
C LYS A 56 7.68 3.34 10.49
N TYR A 57 7.04 2.80 9.47
CA TYR A 57 6.14 3.54 8.60
C TYR A 57 4.77 2.90 8.51
N ILE A 58 3.76 3.73 8.27
CA ILE A 58 2.43 3.33 7.82
C ILE A 58 2.20 3.98 6.47
N THR A 59 1.69 3.21 5.51
CA THR A 59 1.18 3.75 4.25
C THR A 59 -0.33 3.72 4.23
N MET A 60 -0.91 4.65 3.50
CA MET A 60 -2.34 4.70 3.22
C MET A 60 -2.56 4.98 1.74
N VAL A 61 -3.41 4.18 1.10
CA VAL A 61 -3.88 4.47 -0.26
C VAL A 61 -5.10 5.37 -0.18
N ILE A 62 -4.96 6.56 -0.74
CA ILE A 62 -5.98 7.61 -0.77
C ILE A 62 -6.56 7.70 -2.18
N ASN A 63 -7.88 7.85 -2.27
CA ASN A 63 -8.61 8.04 -3.53
C ASN A 63 -8.36 6.90 -4.53
N ALA A 64 -8.32 5.65 -4.05
CA ALA A 64 -8.02 4.50 -4.90
C ALA A 64 -8.87 4.45 -6.18
N TYR A 65 -8.28 3.95 -7.26
CA TYR A 65 -8.88 3.86 -8.61
C TYR A 65 -9.20 5.21 -9.28
N LYS A 66 -8.91 6.35 -8.64
CA LYS A 66 -9.15 7.69 -9.21
C LYS A 66 -7.90 8.29 -9.83
N HIS A 67 -8.07 9.41 -10.53
CA HIS A 67 -6.97 10.12 -11.18
C HIS A 67 -6.01 10.79 -10.17
N ASP A 68 -6.54 11.19 -9.01
CA ASP A 68 -5.81 11.84 -7.92
C ASP A 68 -5.42 10.86 -6.79
N SER A 69 -5.31 9.57 -7.12
CA SER A 69 -4.90 8.55 -6.16
C SER A 69 -3.44 8.72 -5.73
N SER A 70 -3.19 8.48 -4.45
CA SER A 70 -1.86 8.62 -3.85
C SER A 70 -1.62 7.62 -2.73
N ILE A 71 -0.34 7.38 -2.45
CA ILE A 71 0.09 6.71 -1.22
C ILE A 71 0.62 7.77 -0.27
N ALA A 72 0.00 7.94 0.89
CA ALA A 72 0.53 8.76 1.97
C ALA A 72 1.36 7.89 2.92
N LEU A 73 2.56 8.35 3.27
CA LEU A 73 3.49 7.70 4.19
C LEU A 73 3.53 8.48 5.50
N PHE A 74 3.38 7.77 6.61
CA PHE A 74 3.38 8.31 7.97
C PHE A 74 4.46 7.64 8.81
N ASP A 75 4.98 8.38 9.78
CA ASP A 75 5.77 7.82 10.86
C ASP A 75 4.83 7.04 11.79
N ALA A 76 5.09 5.75 11.96
CA ALA A 76 4.20 4.85 12.69
C ALA A 76 4.13 5.16 14.20
N LYS A 77 5.19 5.76 14.75
CA LYS A 77 5.30 6.07 16.18
C LYS A 77 4.54 7.35 16.53
N THR A 78 4.63 8.36 15.67
CA THR A 78 4.12 9.71 15.92
C THR A 78 2.84 10.02 15.18
N GLY A 79 2.46 9.20 14.18
CA GLY A 79 1.34 9.46 13.29
C GLY A 79 1.55 10.65 12.35
N ARG A 80 2.77 11.22 12.28
CA ARG A 80 3.05 12.38 11.45
C ARG A 80 3.18 11.99 9.98
N HIS A 81 2.53 12.76 9.11
CA HIS A 81 2.72 12.65 7.66
C HIS A 81 4.17 12.98 7.32
N ILE A 82 4.81 12.09 6.58
CA ILE A 82 6.18 12.26 6.10
C ILE A 82 6.14 12.78 4.66
N ARG A 83 5.37 12.11 3.79
CA ARG A 83 5.32 12.38 2.34
C ARG A 83 4.22 11.61 1.62
N SER A 84 3.97 11.98 0.36
CA SER A 84 3.03 11.29 -0.53
C SER A 84 3.68 10.88 -1.86
N PHE A 85 3.19 9.79 -2.45
CA PHE A 85 3.63 9.24 -3.73
C PHE A 85 2.42 9.18 -4.65
N GLU A 86 2.50 9.90 -5.77
CA GLU A 86 1.38 10.09 -6.70
C GLU A 86 1.46 9.06 -7.82
N GLN A 87 0.36 8.35 -8.06
CA GLN A 87 0.21 7.45 -9.19
C GLN A 87 -1.28 7.33 -9.51
N GLU A 88 -1.64 7.62 -10.75
CA GLU A 88 -3.03 7.51 -11.24
C GLU A 88 -3.56 6.08 -11.17
N GLY A 89 -4.81 5.94 -10.72
CA GLY A 89 -5.55 4.68 -10.68
C GLY A 89 -4.97 3.66 -9.70
N LEU A 90 -4.21 4.13 -8.70
CA LEU A 90 -3.59 3.26 -7.71
C LEU A 90 -4.66 2.57 -6.88
N PHE A 91 -4.51 1.26 -6.68
CA PHE A 91 -5.43 0.49 -5.86
C PHE A 91 -4.74 -0.33 -4.78
N ASP A 92 -3.41 -0.47 -4.87
CA ASP A 92 -2.64 -1.20 -3.87
C ASP A 92 -1.23 -0.65 -3.70
N VAL A 93 -0.63 -0.99 -2.56
CA VAL A 93 0.75 -0.65 -2.21
C VAL A 93 1.38 -1.79 -1.43
N GLU A 94 2.62 -2.12 -1.75
CA GLU A 94 3.39 -3.13 -1.02
C GLU A 94 4.80 -2.65 -0.73
N PHE A 95 5.28 -2.88 0.50
CA PHE A 95 6.66 -2.66 0.87
C PHE A 95 7.53 -3.83 0.41
N ARG A 96 8.75 -3.52 -0.02
CA ARG A 96 9.80 -4.51 -0.08
C ARG A 96 10.17 -4.93 1.35
N SER A 97 10.62 -6.18 1.50
CA SER A 97 10.98 -6.78 2.80
C SER A 97 12.00 -5.96 3.61
N ASP A 98 12.87 -5.19 2.96
CA ASP A 98 13.85 -4.30 3.60
C ASP A 98 13.31 -2.92 4.02
N SER A 99 12.02 -2.64 3.76
CA SER A 99 11.34 -1.36 4.01
C SER A 99 11.94 -0.14 3.30
N GLN A 100 12.93 -0.32 2.42
CA GLN A 100 13.60 0.80 1.72
C GLN A 100 12.92 1.14 0.40
N ALA A 101 12.19 0.19 -0.18
CA ALA A 101 11.41 0.39 -1.38
C ALA A 101 9.94 0.03 -1.14
N MET A 102 9.06 0.62 -1.93
CA MET A 102 7.66 0.21 -2.01
C MET A 102 7.17 0.34 -3.44
N ILE A 103 6.19 -0.49 -3.81
CA ILE A 103 5.58 -0.50 -5.13
C ILE A 103 4.11 -0.09 -5.04
N GLY A 104 3.72 0.86 -5.86
CA GLY A 104 2.35 1.30 -6.07
C GLY A 104 1.78 0.63 -7.32
N ILE A 105 0.55 0.15 -7.22
CA ILE A 105 -0.02 -0.76 -8.20
C ILE A 105 -1.28 -0.14 -8.81
N SER A 106 -1.31 -0.03 -10.14
CA SER A 106 -2.49 0.36 -10.90
C SER A 106 -2.70 -0.53 -12.12
N SER A 107 -3.86 -0.40 -12.75
CA SER A 107 -4.20 -1.16 -13.97
C SER A 107 -3.27 -0.87 -15.14
N LYS A 108 -2.70 0.34 -15.20
CA LYS A 108 -1.82 0.77 -16.29
C LYS A 108 -0.34 0.48 -16.01
N LYS A 109 0.12 0.73 -14.79
CA LYS A 109 1.54 0.56 -14.44
C LYS A 109 1.71 0.27 -12.96
N SER A 110 2.83 -0.35 -12.62
CA SER A 110 3.29 -0.46 -11.25
C SER A 110 4.59 0.32 -11.11
N VAL A 111 4.70 1.19 -10.12
CA VAL A 111 5.87 2.06 -9.93
C VAL A 111 6.49 1.75 -8.59
N MET A 112 7.79 1.46 -8.58
CA MET A 112 8.56 1.26 -7.36
C MET A 112 9.32 2.54 -7.02
N TRP A 113 9.25 2.94 -5.76
CA TRP A 113 10.01 4.08 -5.25
C TRP A 113 10.90 3.69 -4.08
N ASP A 114 11.99 4.42 -3.96
CA ASP A 114 12.73 4.55 -2.72
C ASP A 114 11.89 5.35 -1.71
N VAL A 115 11.65 4.74 -0.55
CA VAL A 115 10.79 5.28 0.51
C VAL A 115 11.36 6.58 1.09
N ASN A 116 12.68 6.70 1.19
CA ASN A 116 13.37 7.82 1.85
C ASN A 116 13.48 9.06 0.97
N ASN A 117 13.69 8.89 -0.35
CA ASN A 117 13.97 10.02 -1.25
C ASN A 117 12.97 10.20 -2.40
N LYS A 118 11.96 9.31 -2.55
CA LYS A 118 10.90 9.38 -3.58
C LYS A 118 11.41 9.12 -5.00
N LYS A 119 12.65 8.68 -5.16
CA LYS A 119 13.22 8.31 -6.46
C LYS A 119 12.48 7.09 -6.99
N VAL A 120 12.06 7.15 -8.25
CA VAL A 120 11.54 5.98 -8.96
C VAL A 120 12.71 5.03 -9.23
N LEU A 121 12.59 3.81 -8.72
CA LEU A 121 13.58 2.74 -8.89
C LEU A 121 13.24 1.85 -10.10
N LEU A 122 11.94 1.59 -10.31
CA LEU A 122 11.44 0.73 -11.37
C LEU A 122 10.05 1.20 -11.81
N THR A 123 9.74 1.07 -13.08
CA THR A 123 8.37 1.23 -13.60
C THR A 123 8.06 0.02 -14.48
N LEU A 124 7.05 -0.75 -14.08
CA LEU A 124 6.52 -1.87 -14.83
C LEU A 124 5.30 -1.39 -15.61
N HIS A 125 5.38 -1.42 -16.93
CA HIS A 125 4.25 -1.11 -17.79
C HIS A 125 3.37 -2.35 -17.91
N ASN A 126 2.19 -2.32 -17.29
CA ASN A 126 1.21 -3.40 -17.38
C ASN A 126 0.44 -3.34 -18.72
N VAL A 127 0.66 -2.28 -19.52
CA VAL A 127 -0.09 -1.96 -20.75
C VAL A 127 0.31 -2.81 -21.95
N GLU A 128 1.50 -3.41 -22.01
CA GLU A 128 1.98 -4.08 -23.22
C GLU A 128 1.15 -5.31 -23.66
N SER A 129 0.20 -5.78 -22.85
CA SER A 129 -0.67 -6.91 -23.20
C SER A 129 -2.17 -6.71 -22.91
N GLY A 130 -2.61 -5.50 -22.51
CA GLY A 130 -4.01 -5.30 -22.08
C GLY A 130 -4.35 -6.06 -20.78
N GLU A 131 -3.33 -6.43 -20.02
CA GLU A 131 -3.40 -7.34 -18.89
C GLU A 131 -3.30 -6.54 -17.59
N SER A 132 -4.44 -6.34 -16.92
CA SER A 132 -4.43 -5.70 -15.59
C SER A 132 -3.82 -6.65 -14.56
N PRO A 133 -2.88 -6.19 -13.70
CA PRO A 133 -2.40 -7.01 -12.60
C PRO A 133 -3.55 -7.29 -11.64
N SER A 134 -3.75 -8.57 -11.31
CA SER A 134 -4.74 -9.02 -10.33
C SER A 134 -4.10 -9.18 -8.94
N ALA A 135 -2.82 -9.53 -8.88
CA ALA A 135 -2.03 -9.49 -7.66
C ALA A 135 -0.54 -9.26 -7.97
N ILE A 136 0.14 -8.63 -7.02
CA ILE A 136 1.57 -8.41 -7.03
C ILE A 136 2.09 -8.78 -5.64
N ARG A 137 3.23 -9.47 -5.55
CA ARG A 137 3.87 -9.83 -4.28
C ARG A 137 5.39 -9.79 -4.41
N PHE A 138 6.06 -9.27 -3.39
CA PHE A 138 7.49 -9.48 -3.25
C PHE A 138 7.79 -10.91 -2.79
N SER A 139 8.90 -11.45 -3.29
CA SER A 139 9.58 -12.59 -2.66
C SER A 139 9.96 -12.23 -1.21
N PRO A 140 10.10 -13.21 -0.29
CA PRO A 140 10.50 -12.95 1.09
C PRO A 140 11.85 -12.21 1.19
N SER A 141 12.77 -12.46 0.26
CA SER A 141 14.06 -11.75 0.17
C SER A 141 13.93 -10.32 -0.37
N GLY A 142 12.83 -9.97 -1.06
CA GLY A 142 12.62 -8.69 -1.71
C GLY A 142 13.34 -8.54 -3.05
N ALA A 143 14.11 -9.56 -3.48
CA ALA A 143 14.90 -9.52 -4.70
C ALA A 143 14.05 -9.71 -5.97
N GLU A 144 12.89 -10.34 -5.83
CA GLU A 144 11.98 -10.63 -6.93
C GLU A 144 10.57 -10.15 -6.62
N LEU A 145 9.85 -9.79 -7.69
CA LEU A 145 8.44 -9.46 -7.68
C LEU A 145 7.67 -10.43 -8.57
N ALA A 146 6.65 -11.07 -8.00
CA ALA A 146 5.69 -11.88 -8.72
C ALA A 146 4.47 -11.02 -9.09
N VAL A 147 4.11 -10.99 -10.36
CA VAL A 147 2.93 -10.29 -10.89
C VAL A 147 2.06 -11.29 -11.62
N ILE A 148 0.82 -11.46 -11.17
CA ILE A 148 -0.19 -12.24 -11.88
C ILE A 148 -1.23 -11.30 -12.47
N ASN A 149 -1.63 -11.55 -13.71
CA ASN A 149 -2.66 -10.75 -14.38
C ASN A 149 -4.05 -11.40 -14.30
N THR A 150 -5.06 -10.73 -14.86
CA THR A 150 -6.44 -11.25 -14.93
C THR A 150 -6.60 -12.52 -15.77
N ASN A 151 -5.65 -12.81 -16.67
CA ASN A 151 -5.63 -14.02 -17.50
C ASN A 151 -4.88 -15.18 -16.83
N GLY A 152 -4.40 -15.00 -15.60
CA GLY A 152 -3.66 -16.01 -14.85
C GLY A 152 -2.19 -16.17 -15.26
N ILE A 153 -1.65 -15.28 -16.09
CA ILE A 153 -0.23 -15.31 -16.45
C ILE A 153 0.58 -14.72 -15.31
N LEU A 154 1.51 -15.51 -14.80
CA LEU A 154 2.50 -15.11 -13.81
C LEU A 154 3.77 -14.62 -14.52
N ARG A 155 4.27 -13.44 -14.15
CA ARG A 155 5.57 -12.91 -14.54
C ARG A 155 6.39 -12.61 -13.31
N LEU A 156 7.68 -12.91 -13.37
CA LEU A 156 8.66 -12.60 -12.33
C LEU A 156 9.58 -11.48 -12.80
N TRP A 157 9.91 -10.57 -11.89
CA TRP A 157 10.81 -9.44 -12.16
C TRP A 157 11.88 -9.37 -11.08
N THR A 158 13.13 -9.25 -11.49
CA THR A 158 14.22 -8.91 -10.58
C THR A 158 14.10 -7.43 -10.19
N CYS A 159 14.08 -7.17 -8.90
CA CYS A 159 14.04 -5.83 -8.35
C CYS A 159 15.46 -5.26 -8.21
N PRO A 160 15.65 -3.96 -8.46
CA PRO A 160 16.93 -3.29 -8.30
C PRO A 160 17.35 -3.12 -6.83
#